data_AF-A0A8S9SGL1-F1
#
_entry.id   AF-A0A8S9SGL1-F1
#
_cell.length_a   1.000
_cell.length_b   1.000
_cell.length_c   1.000
_cell.angle_alpha   90.00
_cell.angle_beta   90.00
_cell.angle_gamma   90.00
#
_symmetry.space_group_name_H-M   'P 1'
#
loop_
_entity.id
_entity.type
_entity.pdbx_description
1 polymer ?
#
loop_
_entity_poly.entity_id
_entity_poly.type
_entity_poly.pdbx_seq_one_letter_code
_entity_poly.pdbx_strand_id
1 'polypeptide(L)'
;MSNHYTNTVSTVLLLFFLFISSASSSSFIRQYTDDSNTNFQEENGAVPDAIQGEAHYLRQHEQEISSRDYKLSVSNTVKGLRDRPPSSYSLKMESFNTLLKSTNADKYVSRPFSAAGYKWTLIVYPNGNKNDNGAGFVSLYVAIDNSTLSPHQEVFVDLRFYVFNRVEKKYLTIQDTDGWRFSYFKTMWGFSQVLPVNTFKDSNNGYLYDGDHCEFGVDVTTPTVFKESELFTVTDKFYNPKYTWSIQKFSTLLEDSYYSDVFSIGGRRWNIKVYPGGSATGKGKAVSIFLILNANEKFRPYEKIYVGAKLRVLNQRNFKNIEKQIDNWYNGPGYGDGSGWGYNEFIPFSDLKDSSKGFLVNDVLMVQVEIEAISSTKYFPS
;
A
#
# COMPACT_ATOMS: atom_id res chain seq x y z
N MET A 1 -45.69 37.30 -12.91
CA MET A 1 -45.22 38.49 -12.19
C MET A 1 -44.22 38.02 -11.14
N SER A 2 -42.96 38.38 -11.37
CA SER A 2 -41.80 38.05 -10.53
C SER A 2 -41.80 38.93 -9.28
N ASN A 3 -41.26 38.45 -8.16
CA ASN A 3 -40.67 39.32 -7.15
C ASN A 3 -39.46 38.67 -6.47
N HIS A 4 -38.31 39.27 -6.76
CA HIS A 4 -37.01 39.11 -6.12
C HIS A 4 -36.94 39.91 -4.81
N TYR A 5 -36.21 39.41 -3.81
CA TYR A 5 -35.48 40.20 -2.79
C TYR A 5 -34.29 39.33 -2.33
N THR A 6 -33.12 39.47 -2.96
CA THR A 6 -31.93 40.29 -2.61
C THR A 6 -30.98 39.67 -1.58
N ASN A 7 -29.78 39.40 -2.08
CA ASN A 7 -28.53 39.11 -1.37
C ASN A 7 -28.08 40.28 -0.49
N THR A 8 -27.44 39.98 0.63
CA THR A 8 -26.46 40.87 1.27
C THR A 8 -25.19 40.08 1.53
N VAL A 9 -24.14 40.43 0.79
CA VAL A 9 -22.74 40.12 1.08
C VAL A 9 -22.21 41.27 1.92
N SER A 10 -21.49 40.97 3.00
CA SER A 10 -20.49 41.90 3.51
C SER A 10 -19.27 41.15 4.05
N THR A 11 -18.15 41.76 3.78
CA THR A 11 -16.78 41.28 3.70
C THR A 11 -15.95 41.70 4.92
N VAL A 12 -14.96 40.85 5.23
CA VAL A 12 -13.61 41.19 5.77
C VAL A 12 -13.49 41.50 7.27
N LEU A 13 -12.71 40.65 7.96
CA LEU A 13 -11.53 41.11 8.70
C LEU A 13 -10.47 40.01 8.80
N LEU A 14 -9.29 40.37 8.34
CA LEU A 14 -8.03 39.61 8.24
C LEU A 14 -7.11 40.24 9.29
N LEU A 15 -6.36 39.44 10.06
CA LEU A 15 -4.90 39.55 10.26
C LEU A 15 -4.32 39.14 11.63
N PHE A 16 -3.14 38.51 11.49
CA PHE A 16 -1.94 38.50 12.34
C PHE A 16 -1.94 37.70 13.65
N PHE A 17 -1.10 36.65 13.70
CA PHE A 17 0.14 36.66 14.48
C PHE A 17 1.18 35.68 13.91
N LEU A 18 2.33 36.21 13.49
CA LEU A 18 3.60 35.53 13.26
C LEU A 18 4.66 36.35 14.01
N PHE A 19 5.43 35.72 14.91
CA PHE A 19 6.90 35.62 14.85
C PHE A 19 7.57 35.20 16.18
N ILE A 20 8.44 34.18 16.03
CA ILE A 20 9.83 34.01 16.54
C ILE A 20 10.09 33.82 18.05
N SER A 21 10.70 32.68 18.40
CA SER A 21 12.07 32.66 18.94
C SER A 21 12.73 31.29 18.85
N SER A 22 13.91 31.31 18.24
CA SER A 22 14.98 30.33 18.33
C SER A 22 15.61 30.35 19.73
N ALA A 23 15.95 29.19 20.28
CA ALA A 23 16.96 29.06 21.32
C ALA A 23 17.70 27.73 21.16
N SER A 24 19.03 27.85 21.19
CA SER A 24 20.06 26.84 21.03
C SER A 24 20.45 26.22 22.38
N SER A 25 20.76 24.93 22.38
CA SER A 25 21.57 24.21 23.40
C SER A 25 21.55 22.71 23.03
N SER A 26 22.56 21.88 23.19
CA SER A 26 23.97 22.00 23.56
C SER A 26 24.54 20.59 23.34
N SER A 27 25.81 20.54 22.96
CA SER A 27 26.75 19.41 23.06
C SER A 27 26.34 18.23 23.95
N PHE A 28 26.38 17.02 23.39
CA PHE A 28 26.72 15.80 24.14
C PHE A 28 28.00 15.20 23.54
N ILE A 29 29.12 15.60 24.13
CA ILE A 29 30.37 14.85 24.12
C ILE A 29 30.10 13.58 24.92
N ARG A 30 30.31 12.41 24.32
CA ARG A 30 30.49 11.16 25.07
C ARG A 30 31.95 10.77 24.93
N GLN A 31 32.72 11.11 25.96
CA GLN A 31 34.01 10.49 26.25
C GLN A 31 33.79 8.98 26.38
N TYR A 32 34.61 8.20 25.68
CA TYR A 32 35.00 6.87 26.12
C TYR A 32 36.51 6.92 26.33
N THR A 33 36.91 6.97 27.60
CA THR A 33 38.21 6.52 28.06
C THR A 33 38.13 5.01 28.21
N ASP A 34 39.06 4.27 27.62
CA ASP A 34 39.98 3.45 28.42
C ASP A 34 41.11 2.89 27.56
N ASP A 35 42.30 3.05 28.14
CA ASP A 35 43.62 2.72 27.66
C ASP A 35 43.84 1.21 27.52
N SER A 36 44.64 0.81 26.52
CA SER A 36 45.68 -0.21 26.71
C SER A 36 46.69 -0.13 25.57
N ASN A 37 47.80 0.57 25.85
CA ASN A 37 49.07 0.45 25.14
C ASN A 37 49.65 -0.96 25.31
N THR A 38 50.21 -1.53 24.24
CA THR A 38 51.57 -2.11 24.28
C THR A 38 52.18 -2.26 22.87
N ASN A 39 53.23 -1.45 22.66
CA ASN A 39 54.52 -1.69 22.01
C ASN A 39 54.65 -2.10 20.51
N PHE A 40 55.04 -1.08 19.73
CA PHE A 40 56.25 -0.92 18.91
C PHE A 40 57.04 -2.16 18.42
N GLN A 41 57.25 -2.19 17.09
CA GLN A 41 58.58 -2.38 16.48
C GLN A 41 58.67 -1.56 15.18
N GLU A 42 59.62 -0.62 15.16
CA GLU A 42 60.18 0.04 13.97
C GLU A 42 61.10 -0.95 13.21
N GLU A 43 61.24 -0.81 11.89
CA GLU A 43 62.56 -0.60 11.28
C GLU A 43 62.49 -0.13 9.79
N ASN A 44 63.11 1.04 9.52
CA ASN A 44 63.90 1.52 8.34
C ASN A 44 63.45 1.22 6.88
N GLY A 45 63.54 2.10 5.87
CA GLY A 45 64.14 3.43 5.69
C GLY A 45 64.38 3.71 4.18
N ALA A 46 64.61 4.99 3.84
CA ALA A 46 65.16 5.58 2.60
C ALA A 46 64.23 5.98 1.41
N VAL A 47 64.57 7.16 0.85
CA VAL A 47 63.98 8.05 -0.17
C VAL A 47 65.18 8.52 -1.06
N PRO A 48 65.08 9.23 -2.21
CA PRO A 48 64.09 9.35 -3.32
C PRO A 48 64.70 9.01 -4.71
N ASP A 49 63.90 8.88 -5.79
CA ASP A 49 64.21 9.63 -7.03
C ASP A 49 63.11 9.68 -8.12
N ALA A 50 63.12 10.82 -8.82
CA ALA A 50 62.76 11.11 -10.22
C ALA A 50 61.36 10.79 -10.80
N ILE A 51 60.66 11.91 -11.03
CA ILE A 51 59.65 12.24 -12.04
C ILE A 51 59.86 11.52 -13.38
N GLN A 52 59.04 10.50 -13.69
CA GLN A 52 58.62 10.17 -15.06
C GLN A 52 57.43 9.17 -15.06
N GLY A 53 56.20 9.64 -14.83
CA GLY A 53 55.05 8.72 -14.81
C GLY A 53 53.64 9.33 -14.90
N GLU A 54 53.50 10.62 -15.17
CA GLU A 54 52.20 11.31 -15.07
C GLU A 54 51.27 11.22 -16.29
N ALA A 55 51.59 10.41 -17.31
CA ALA A 55 50.79 10.36 -18.54
C ALA A 55 49.98 9.07 -18.78
N HIS A 56 50.05 8.06 -17.90
CA HIS A 56 49.49 6.73 -18.19
C HIS A 56 48.42 6.19 -17.23
N TYR A 57 47.98 6.95 -16.22
CA TYR A 57 47.02 6.46 -15.20
C TYR A 57 45.55 6.90 -15.37
N LEU A 58 45.17 7.50 -16.51
CA LEU A 58 43.78 7.97 -16.72
C LEU A 58 43.00 7.28 -17.85
N ARG A 59 43.34 6.04 -18.21
CA ARG A 59 42.59 5.33 -19.26
C ARG A 59 42.42 3.83 -19.01
N GLN A 60 41.88 3.45 -17.86
CA GLN A 60 41.40 2.06 -17.63
C GLN A 60 40.51 1.97 -16.38
N HIS A 61 39.28 2.50 -16.43
CA HIS A 61 38.19 2.11 -15.51
C HIS A 61 36.79 2.41 -16.09
N GLU A 62 36.59 2.11 -17.39
CA GLU A 62 35.25 1.87 -17.92
C GLU A 62 35.12 0.36 -18.17
N GLN A 63 35.04 -0.43 -17.10
CA GLN A 63 34.44 -1.76 -17.20
C GLN A 63 32.93 -1.55 -17.26
N GLU A 64 32.41 -1.28 -18.47
CA GLU A 64 30.98 -1.39 -18.76
C GLU A 64 30.59 -2.87 -18.62
N ILE A 65 30.14 -3.23 -17.42
CA ILE A 65 29.62 -4.56 -17.08
C ILE A 65 28.25 -4.69 -17.76
N SER A 66 28.05 -5.78 -18.51
CA SER A 66 26.76 -6.13 -19.13
C SER A 66 25.59 -5.94 -18.16
N SER A 67 24.50 -5.37 -18.67
CA SER A 67 23.28 -5.11 -17.88
C SER A 67 22.49 -6.38 -17.56
N ARG A 68 22.99 -7.58 -17.92
CA ARG A 68 22.34 -8.86 -17.64
C ARG A 68 23.33 -9.86 -17.09
N ASP A 69 23.35 -10.02 -15.77
CA ASP A 69 23.97 -11.19 -15.14
C ASP A 69 23.14 -12.42 -15.53
N TYR A 70 23.66 -13.26 -16.43
CA TYR A 70 22.97 -14.42 -17.03
C TYR A 70 22.62 -15.56 -16.04
N LYS A 71 22.62 -15.29 -14.72
CA LYS A 71 22.51 -16.30 -13.64
C LYS A 71 21.44 -16.01 -12.57
N LEU A 72 20.59 -15.00 -12.72
CA LEU A 72 19.43 -14.78 -11.84
C LEU A 72 18.14 -14.68 -12.68
N SER A 73 16.99 -14.85 -12.04
CA SER A 73 15.63 -15.06 -12.59
C SER A 73 15.37 -14.48 -13.99
N VAL A 74 14.62 -15.21 -14.82
CA VAL A 74 14.15 -14.74 -16.13
C VAL A 74 13.19 -13.56 -15.91
N SER A 75 13.75 -12.37 -15.71
CA SER A 75 13.03 -11.12 -15.62
C SER A 75 12.37 -10.86 -16.98
N ASN A 76 11.08 -10.51 -16.96
CA ASN A 76 10.33 -10.34 -18.20
C ASN A 76 10.30 -8.87 -18.58
N THR A 77 10.83 -8.56 -19.76
CA THR A 77 10.69 -7.23 -20.34
C THR A 77 9.23 -6.97 -20.73
N VAL A 78 8.60 -5.98 -20.12
CA VAL A 78 7.24 -5.53 -20.43
C VAL A 78 7.30 -4.30 -21.32
N LYS A 79 6.62 -4.35 -22.46
CA LYS A 79 6.43 -3.21 -23.36
C LYS A 79 4.95 -2.84 -23.48
N GLY A 80 4.65 -1.55 -23.62
CA GLY A 80 3.27 -1.08 -23.80
C GLY A 80 3.20 0.38 -24.20
N LEU A 81 2.02 0.85 -24.63
CA LEU A 81 1.78 2.27 -24.91
C LEU A 81 1.16 2.96 -23.69
N ARG A 82 1.59 4.19 -23.40
CA ARG A 82 1.12 5.00 -22.27
C ARG A 82 0.82 6.43 -22.70
N ASP A 83 -0.32 6.97 -22.29
CA ASP A 83 -0.68 8.36 -22.60
C ASP A 83 0.12 9.38 -21.75
N ARG A 84 0.39 9.04 -20.49
CA ARG A 84 1.09 9.92 -19.55
C ARG A 84 2.60 10.02 -19.87
N PRO A 85 3.19 11.23 -19.86
CA PRO A 85 4.63 11.42 -20.02
C PRO A 85 5.45 10.85 -18.86
N PRO A 86 6.79 10.70 -19.04
CA PRO A 86 7.71 10.39 -17.93
C PRO A 86 7.60 11.44 -16.82
N SER A 87 7.81 10.99 -15.58
CA SER A 87 7.71 11.78 -14.36
C SER A 87 9.05 12.16 -13.75
N SER A 88 10.12 11.39 -13.99
CA SER A 88 11.45 11.71 -13.46
C SER A 88 12.25 12.60 -14.41
N TYR A 89 12.28 12.29 -15.71
CA TYR A 89 13.02 13.09 -16.69
C TYR A 89 12.50 12.90 -18.12
N SER A 90 12.51 13.99 -18.91
CA SER A 90 12.26 13.97 -20.37
C SER A 90 13.42 14.69 -21.08
N LEU A 91 13.88 14.08 -22.16
CA LEU A 91 14.90 14.58 -23.07
C LEU A 91 14.30 14.70 -24.46
N LYS A 92 14.18 15.94 -24.95
CA LYS A 92 13.87 16.23 -26.34
C LYS A 92 15.16 16.48 -27.12
N MET A 93 15.24 15.92 -28.31
CA MET A 93 16.36 16.11 -29.22
C MET A 93 15.81 16.60 -30.56
N GLU A 94 16.43 17.62 -31.14
CA GLU A 94 16.04 18.22 -32.44
C GLU A 94 17.07 17.91 -33.54
N SER A 95 18.06 17.08 -33.23
CA SER A 95 19.19 16.76 -34.12
C SER A 95 19.67 15.31 -33.94
N PHE A 96 18.74 14.36 -33.81
CA PHE A 96 19.05 12.96 -33.48
C PHE A 96 19.94 12.29 -34.53
N ASN A 97 19.67 12.54 -35.81
CA ASN A 97 20.40 11.94 -36.93
C ASN A 97 21.87 12.36 -36.96
N THR A 98 22.20 13.56 -36.48
CA THR A 98 23.60 14.01 -36.35
C THR A 98 24.36 13.08 -35.43
N LEU A 99 23.78 12.74 -34.28
CA LEU A 99 24.39 11.85 -33.30
C LEU A 99 24.45 10.41 -33.82
N LEU A 100 23.39 9.97 -34.49
CA LEU A 100 23.30 8.62 -35.05
C LEU A 100 24.33 8.32 -36.14
N LYS A 101 24.71 9.33 -36.93
CA LYS A 101 25.74 9.21 -37.98
C LYS A 101 27.16 9.43 -37.44
N SER A 102 27.30 9.89 -36.20
CA SER A 102 28.60 10.17 -35.61
C SER A 102 29.42 8.89 -35.46
N THR A 103 30.69 8.95 -35.86
CA THR A 103 31.64 7.86 -35.65
C THR A 103 32.35 7.96 -34.32
N ASN A 104 32.37 9.16 -33.71
CA ASN A 104 33.17 9.49 -32.54
C ASN A 104 32.32 9.72 -31.28
N ALA A 105 31.01 9.95 -31.44
CA ALA A 105 30.06 10.09 -30.34
C ALA A 105 29.03 8.96 -30.44
N ASP A 106 29.20 7.94 -29.63
CA ASP A 106 28.37 6.74 -29.58
C ASP A 106 27.10 6.91 -28.73
N LYS A 107 27.13 7.84 -27.77
CA LYS A 107 26.03 8.16 -26.85
C LYS A 107 25.85 9.64 -26.58
N TYR A 108 24.64 10.00 -26.17
CA TYR A 108 24.33 11.25 -25.49
C TYR A 108 24.14 10.99 -24.00
N VAL A 109 24.75 11.82 -23.15
CA VAL A 109 24.53 11.80 -21.70
C VAL A 109 23.82 13.09 -21.30
N SER A 110 22.67 12.97 -20.65
CA SER A 110 21.91 14.14 -20.19
C SER A 110 22.63 14.89 -19.07
N ARG A 111 22.14 16.09 -18.76
CA ARG A 111 22.47 16.72 -17.48
C ARG A 111 21.95 15.86 -16.31
N PRO A 112 22.59 15.95 -15.13
CA PRO A 112 22.07 15.28 -13.94
C PRO A 112 20.67 15.77 -13.58
N PHE A 113 19.81 14.85 -13.16
CA PHE A 113 18.48 15.13 -12.61
C PHE A 113 18.26 14.40 -11.30
N SER A 114 17.39 14.92 -10.44
CA SER A 114 17.11 14.32 -9.13
C SER A 114 15.82 13.51 -9.16
N ALA A 115 15.89 12.27 -8.69
CA ALA A 115 14.73 11.38 -8.56
C ALA A 115 14.97 10.35 -7.45
N ALA A 116 13.91 10.00 -6.72
CA ALA A 116 13.96 8.99 -5.65
C ALA A 116 15.09 9.19 -4.61
N GLY A 117 15.47 10.45 -4.33
CA GLY A 117 16.53 10.80 -3.36
C GLY A 117 17.97 10.75 -3.90
N TYR A 118 18.16 10.41 -5.17
CA TYR A 118 19.48 10.31 -5.81
C TYR A 118 19.58 11.20 -7.05
N LYS A 119 20.82 11.41 -7.53
CA LYS A 119 21.09 12.08 -8.80
C LYS A 119 21.35 11.04 -9.89
N TRP A 120 20.82 11.30 -11.08
CA TRP A 120 20.82 10.38 -12.20
C TRP A 120 21.17 11.10 -13.50
N THR A 121 21.67 10.36 -14.48
CA THR A 121 21.78 10.82 -15.88
C THR A 121 21.10 9.83 -16.81
N LEU A 122 20.34 10.34 -17.79
CA LEU A 122 19.75 9.55 -18.87
C LEU A 122 20.78 9.44 -19.99
N ILE A 123 21.04 8.21 -20.43
CA ILE A 123 22.02 7.90 -21.47
C ILE A 123 21.28 7.28 -22.65
N VAL A 124 21.44 7.91 -23.82
CA VAL A 124 20.85 7.46 -25.09
C VAL A 124 21.96 7.02 -26.01
N TYR A 125 21.91 5.78 -26.49
CA TYR A 125 22.76 5.30 -27.58
C TYR A 125 21.91 5.23 -28.86
N PRO A 126 22.02 6.21 -29.77
CA PRO A 126 21.22 6.24 -31.00
C PRO A 126 21.39 4.99 -31.87
N ASN A 127 22.62 4.48 -31.97
CA ASN A 127 22.97 3.26 -32.72
C ASN A 127 23.28 2.07 -31.81
N GLY A 128 22.85 2.17 -30.56
CA GLY A 128 22.90 1.12 -29.57
C GLY A 128 24.23 0.93 -28.86
N ASN A 129 24.17 0.41 -27.64
CA ASN A 129 25.36 0.08 -26.87
C ASN A 129 25.95 -1.25 -27.36
N LYS A 130 27.06 -1.17 -28.09
CA LYS A 130 27.74 -2.36 -28.67
C LYS A 130 28.31 -3.31 -27.61
N ASN A 131 28.66 -2.79 -26.44
CA ASN A 131 29.19 -3.59 -25.32
C ASN A 131 28.10 -4.40 -24.61
N ASP A 132 26.82 -4.13 -24.91
CA ASP A 132 25.67 -4.79 -24.30
C ASP A 132 24.69 -5.34 -25.36
N ASN A 133 25.22 -5.73 -26.53
CA ASN A 133 24.45 -6.31 -27.64
C ASN A 133 23.32 -5.41 -28.19
N GLY A 134 23.48 -4.08 -28.14
CA GLY A 134 22.50 -3.11 -28.61
C GLY A 134 22.60 -2.74 -30.09
N ALA A 135 23.59 -3.26 -30.83
CA ALA A 135 23.83 -2.87 -32.22
C ALA A 135 22.57 -2.98 -33.09
N GLY A 136 22.22 -1.90 -33.81
CA GLY A 136 21.01 -1.84 -34.65
C GLY A 136 19.73 -1.44 -33.91
N PHE A 137 19.81 -1.15 -32.61
CA PHE A 137 18.71 -0.67 -31.79
C PHE A 137 19.06 0.68 -31.16
N VAL A 138 18.04 1.48 -30.85
CA VAL A 138 18.17 2.55 -29.86
C VAL A 138 18.28 1.89 -28.50
N SER A 139 19.32 2.22 -27.73
CA SER A 139 19.46 1.77 -26.34
C SER A 139 19.27 2.93 -25.38
N LEU A 140 18.64 2.66 -24.23
CA LEU A 140 18.41 3.64 -23.18
C LEU A 140 18.89 3.08 -21.85
N TYR A 141 19.66 3.89 -21.12
CA TYR A 141 20.16 3.58 -19.79
C TYR A 141 19.98 4.77 -18.86
N VAL A 142 20.01 4.50 -17.56
CA VAL A 142 20.27 5.52 -16.55
C VAL A 142 21.50 5.14 -15.77
N ALA A 143 22.26 6.15 -15.37
CA ALA A 143 23.36 5.99 -14.43
C ALA A 143 23.08 6.79 -13.15
N ILE A 144 23.35 6.18 -12.00
CA ILE A 144 23.33 6.86 -10.69
C ILE A 144 24.67 7.59 -10.48
N ASP A 145 24.60 8.78 -9.92
CA ASP A 145 25.77 9.47 -9.39
C ASP A 145 26.21 8.76 -8.10
N ASN A 146 27.34 8.05 -8.17
CA ASN A 146 27.86 7.27 -7.05
C ASN A 146 28.69 8.10 -6.06
N SER A 147 28.91 9.40 -6.30
CA SER A 147 29.69 10.27 -5.40
C SER A 147 29.06 10.41 -4.02
N THR A 148 27.76 10.16 -3.90
CA THR A 148 27.01 10.21 -2.64
C THR A 148 26.68 8.82 -2.07
N LEU A 149 27.05 7.74 -2.75
CA LEU A 149 26.79 6.37 -2.30
C LEU A 149 27.92 5.87 -1.39
N SER A 150 27.55 5.22 -0.29
CA SER A 150 28.52 4.46 0.49
C SER A 150 28.95 3.19 -0.26
N PRO A 151 30.20 2.70 -0.14
CA PRO A 151 30.67 1.51 -0.87
C PRO A 151 29.83 0.23 -0.67
N HIS A 152 29.15 0.11 0.47
CA HIS A 152 28.29 -1.03 0.83
C HIS A 152 26.79 -0.77 0.58
N GLN A 153 26.42 0.41 0.08
CA GLN A 153 25.03 0.77 -0.15
C GLN A 153 24.53 0.15 -1.46
N GLU A 154 23.39 -0.51 -1.39
CA GLU A 154 22.63 -0.98 -2.56
C GLU A 154 21.34 -0.15 -2.69
N VAL A 155 21.04 0.27 -3.92
CA VAL A 155 19.83 1.04 -4.24
C VAL A 155 19.00 0.23 -5.23
N PHE A 156 17.85 -0.25 -4.78
CA PHE A 156 16.89 -0.97 -5.63
C PHE A 156 15.93 0.01 -6.29
N VAL A 157 15.81 -0.09 -7.61
CA VAL A 157 15.07 0.87 -8.43
C VAL A 157 14.25 0.17 -9.50
N ASP A 158 12.99 0.54 -9.63
CA ASP A 158 12.17 0.22 -10.79
C ASP A 158 12.37 1.30 -11.86
N LEU A 159 12.75 0.86 -13.07
CA LEU A 159 12.98 1.72 -14.22
C LEU A 159 11.91 1.49 -15.27
N ARG A 160 11.32 2.58 -15.75
CA ARG A 160 10.47 2.57 -16.95
C ARG A 160 10.99 3.63 -17.91
N PHE A 161 11.43 3.20 -19.09
CA PHE A 161 11.87 4.11 -20.15
C PHE A 161 10.74 4.41 -21.12
N TYR A 162 10.87 5.55 -21.78
CA TYR A 162 9.87 6.15 -22.65
C TYR A 162 10.47 6.55 -23.98
N VAL A 163 9.75 6.28 -25.06
CA VAL A 163 10.00 6.86 -26.39
C VAL A 163 8.68 7.43 -26.89
N PHE A 164 8.63 8.74 -27.14
CA PHE A 164 7.41 9.39 -27.60
C PHE A 164 7.09 8.98 -29.04
N ASN A 165 5.82 8.69 -29.30
CA ASN A 165 5.27 8.44 -30.61
C ASN A 165 4.24 9.52 -30.94
N ARG A 166 4.54 10.35 -31.94
CA ARG A 166 3.69 11.49 -32.32
C ARG A 166 2.43 11.07 -33.06
N VAL A 167 2.45 9.95 -33.79
CA VAL A 167 1.30 9.44 -34.55
C VAL A 167 0.23 8.96 -33.59
N GLU A 168 0.62 8.11 -32.63
CA GLU A 168 -0.27 7.61 -31.58
C GLU A 168 -0.57 8.67 -30.51
N LYS A 169 0.28 9.70 -30.41
CA LYS A 169 0.30 10.68 -29.31
C LYS A 169 0.45 10.02 -27.94
N LYS A 170 1.24 8.96 -27.89
CA LYS A 170 1.52 8.12 -26.72
C LYS A 170 3.00 7.85 -26.62
N TYR A 171 3.42 7.31 -25.49
CA TYR A 171 4.78 6.85 -25.28
C TYR A 171 4.83 5.33 -25.38
N LEU A 172 5.74 4.82 -26.19
CA LEU A 172 6.22 3.45 -26.03
C LEU A 172 6.97 3.39 -24.70
N THR A 173 6.59 2.44 -23.86
CA THR A 173 7.22 2.17 -22.58
C THR A 173 7.90 0.82 -22.60
N ILE A 174 9.03 0.73 -21.91
CA ILE A 174 9.76 -0.51 -21.66
C ILE A 174 10.22 -0.52 -20.20
N GLN A 175 10.00 -1.63 -19.51
CA GLN A 175 10.42 -1.85 -18.14
C GLN A 175 10.68 -3.34 -17.92
N ASP A 176 11.33 -3.66 -16.81
CA ASP A 176 11.50 -5.05 -16.37
C ASP A 176 10.51 -5.36 -15.23
N THR A 177 10.23 -6.64 -14.99
CA THR A 177 9.45 -7.08 -13.83
C THR A 177 10.24 -7.02 -12.53
N ASP A 178 11.57 -7.12 -12.63
CA ASP A 178 12.46 -7.11 -11.48
C ASP A 178 13.11 -5.73 -11.32
N GLY A 179 13.33 -5.34 -10.07
CA GLY A 179 14.03 -4.09 -9.73
C GLY A 179 15.52 -4.17 -10.06
N TRP A 180 16.09 -3.04 -10.45
CA TRP A 180 17.50 -2.88 -10.79
C TRP A 180 18.30 -2.53 -9.54
N ARG A 181 19.42 -3.23 -9.34
CA ARG A 181 20.27 -3.07 -8.16
C ARG A 181 21.49 -2.22 -8.49
N PHE A 182 21.44 -0.94 -8.14
CA PHE A 182 22.55 -0.01 -8.27
C PHE A 182 23.48 -0.12 -7.05
N SER A 183 24.77 0.03 -7.28
CA SER A 183 25.78 0.09 -6.21
C SER A 183 26.91 1.04 -6.60
N TYR A 184 27.86 1.25 -5.68
CA TYR A 184 29.06 2.04 -5.95
C TYR A 184 29.83 1.55 -7.21
N PHE A 185 29.85 0.23 -7.44
CA PHE A 185 30.56 -0.41 -8.55
C PHE A 185 29.69 -0.67 -9.79
N LYS A 186 28.37 -0.74 -9.63
CA LYS A 186 27.43 -0.99 -10.73
C LYS A 186 26.43 0.15 -10.80
N THR A 187 26.82 1.19 -11.53
CA THR A 187 26.13 2.49 -11.53
C THR A 187 25.16 2.66 -12.69
N MET A 188 25.17 1.79 -13.70
CA MET A 188 24.36 1.95 -14.91
C MET A 188 23.51 0.72 -15.20
N TRP A 189 22.23 0.94 -15.49
CA TRP A 189 21.29 -0.10 -15.91
C TRP A 189 20.31 0.45 -16.95
N GLY A 190 19.74 -0.44 -17.77
CA GLY A 190 18.88 -0.05 -18.86
C GLY A 190 18.59 -1.18 -19.84
N PHE A 191 18.19 -0.80 -21.04
CA PHE A 191 17.84 -1.73 -22.11
C PHE A 191 18.69 -1.46 -23.34
N SER A 192 19.46 -2.47 -23.75
CA SER A 192 20.25 -2.41 -24.98
C SER A 192 19.40 -2.43 -26.25
N GLN A 193 18.20 -3.02 -26.21
CA GLN A 193 17.33 -3.21 -27.37
C GLN A 193 15.92 -2.64 -27.13
N VAL A 194 15.81 -1.32 -26.99
CA VAL A 194 14.52 -0.65 -26.75
C VAL A 194 13.64 -0.70 -28.00
N LEU A 195 14.16 -0.17 -29.11
CA LEU A 195 13.47 -0.10 -30.40
C LEU A 195 14.47 -0.27 -31.54
N PRO A 196 14.19 -1.08 -32.58
CA PRO A 196 15.07 -1.16 -33.75
C PRO A 196 15.26 0.20 -34.40
N VAL A 197 16.50 0.54 -34.80
CA VAL A 197 16.82 1.83 -35.43
C VAL A 197 16.00 2.04 -36.71
N ASN A 198 15.77 0.99 -37.50
CA ASN A 198 14.97 1.07 -38.72
C ASN A 198 13.51 1.45 -38.41
N THR A 199 12.93 0.85 -37.36
CA THR A 199 11.58 1.21 -36.90
C THR A 199 11.53 2.64 -36.37
N PHE A 200 12.54 3.07 -35.61
CA PHE A 200 12.62 4.42 -35.06
C PHE A 200 12.70 5.50 -36.16
N LYS A 201 13.48 5.25 -37.22
CA LYS A 201 13.70 6.19 -38.34
C LYS A 201 12.54 6.31 -39.30
N ASP A 202 11.76 5.25 -39.47
CA ASP A 202 10.65 5.25 -40.40
C ASP A 202 9.60 6.27 -39.94
N SER A 203 9.41 7.32 -40.75
CA SER A 203 8.53 8.44 -40.43
C SER A 203 7.07 8.02 -40.25
N ASN A 204 6.66 6.86 -40.78
CA ASN A 204 5.32 6.33 -40.57
C ASN A 204 5.10 5.81 -39.14
N ASN A 205 6.18 5.42 -38.44
CA ASN A 205 6.08 4.91 -37.06
C ASN A 205 6.02 6.02 -36.01
N GLY A 206 6.31 7.28 -36.37
CA GLY A 206 6.04 8.45 -35.53
C GLY A 206 7.01 8.73 -34.38
N TYR A 207 8.10 7.97 -34.24
CA TYR A 207 9.11 8.17 -33.17
C TYR A 207 10.13 9.27 -33.48
N LEU A 208 10.49 9.40 -34.77
CA LEU A 208 11.22 10.53 -35.31
C LEU A 208 10.25 11.41 -36.09
N TYR A 209 10.10 12.67 -35.70
CA TYR A 209 9.13 13.60 -36.26
C TYR A 209 9.77 14.96 -36.58
N ASP A 210 9.07 15.83 -37.30
CA ASP A 210 9.54 17.17 -37.66
C ASP A 210 10.99 17.16 -38.22
N GLY A 211 11.29 16.18 -39.09
CA GLY A 211 12.57 15.99 -39.75
C GLY A 211 13.67 15.31 -38.91
N ASP A 212 13.84 15.70 -37.65
CA ASP A 212 14.91 15.15 -36.79
C ASP A 212 14.63 15.23 -35.27
N HIS A 213 13.36 15.42 -34.90
CA HIS A 213 12.93 15.56 -33.52
C HIS A 213 12.53 14.22 -32.92
N CYS A 214 12.92 13.97 -31.67
CA CYS A 214 12.46 12.84 -30.89
C CYS A 214 12.46 13.17 -29.40
N GLU A 215 11.77 12.35 -28.61
CA GLU A 215 11.69 12.50 -27.17
C GLU A 215 11.88 11.16 -26.46
N PHE A 216 12.80 11.14 -25.51
CA PHE A 216 13.08 10.03 -24.61
C PHE A 216 12.75 10.43 -23.17
N GLY A 217 12.48 9.45 -22.33
CA GLY A 217 12.26 9.72 -20.92
C GLY A 217 12.45 8.51 -20.03
N VAL A 218 12.39 8.76 -18.73
CA VAL A 218 12.52 7.72 -17.71
C VAL A 218 11.71 8.07 -16.47
N ASP A 219 11.11 7.04 -15.86
CA ASP A 219 10.70 7.02 -14.47
C ASP A 219 11.72 6.22 -13.66
N VAL A 220 12.20 6.82 -12.58
CA VAL A 220 13.10 6.22 -11.59
C VAL A 220 12.35 6.17 -10.27
N THR A 221 11.97 4.98 -9.83
CA THR A 221 11.20 4.79 -8.59
C THR A 221 11.92 3.83 -7.66
N THR A 222 12.14 4.23 -6.41
CA THR A 222 12.59 3.30 -5.36
C THR A 222 11.37 2.71 -4.67
N PRO A 223 11.08 1.41 -4.81
CA PRO A 223 9.99 0.80 -4.06
C PRO A 223 10.29 0.89 -2.57
N THR A 224 9.39 1.53 -1.81
CA THR A 224 9.47 1.52 -0.35
C THR A 224 8.91 0.21 0.16
N VAL A 225 9.62 -0.45 1.08
CA VAL A 225 9.05 -1.58 1.83
C VAL A 225 7.78 -1.10 2.54
N PHE A 226 6.82 -2.01 2.75
CA PHE A 226 5.59 -1.70 3.46
C PHE A 226 5.92 -1.03 4.81
N LYS A 227 5.24 0.08 5.10
CA LYS A 227 5.42 0.83 6.36
C LYS A 227 4.40 0.46 7.42
N GLU A 228 3.33 -0.19 7.00
CA GLU A 228 2.22 -0.59 7.82
C GLU A 228 1.86 -2.02 7.43
N SER A 229 1.55 -2.82 8.44
CA SER A 229 1.06 -4.18 8.24
C SER A 229 -0.01 -4.50 9.28
N GLU A 230 -0.81 -5.51 8.98
CA GLU A 230 -1.85 -5.97 9.89
C GLU A 230 -1.85 -7.49 10.05
N LEU A 231 -2.21 -7.94 11.24
CA LEU A 231 -2.43 -9.35 11.55
C LEU A 231 -3.89 -9.56 11.90
N PHE A 232 -4.60 -10.24 10.99
CA PHE A 232 -5.94 -10.73 11.22
C PHE A 232 -5.88 -12.08 11.96
N THR A 233 -6.65 -12.23 13.03
CA THR A 233 -6.74 -13.48 13.80
C THR A 233 -8.19 -13.75 14.17
N VAL A 234 -8.63 -15.00 14.04
CA VAL A 234 -9.93 -15.46 14.52
C VAL A 234 -9.69 -16.34 15.75
N THR A 235 -10.33 -15.98 16.87
CA THR A 235 -10.38 -16.83 18.05
C THR A 235 -11.64 -17.67 17.98
N ASP A 236 -11.50 -18.98 18.15
CA ASP A 236 -12.60 -19.98 18.11
C ASP A 236 -12.78 -20.75 19.42
N LYS A 237 -11.94 -20.44 20.43
CA LYS A 237 -11.96 -21.07 21.76
C LYS A 237 -12.13 -20.00 22.81
N PHE A 238 -13.29 -20.03 23.47
CA PHE A 238 -13.64 -19.09 24.53
C PHE A 238 -13.95 -19.84 25.83
N TYR A 239 -13.52 -19.26 26.95
CA TYR A 239 -14.03 -19.67 28.26
C TYR A 239 -15.49 -19.18 28.38
N ASN A 240 -16.42 -20.10 28.65
CA ASN A 240 -17.87 -19.84 28.72
C ASN A 240 -18.43 -19.12 27.46
N PRO A 241 -18.48 -19.78 26.30
CA PRO A 241 -18.94 -19.17 25.04
C PRO A 241 -20.45 -18.87 25.01
N LYS A 242 -21.19 -19.18 26.08
CA LYS A 242 -22.66 -19.12 26.12
C LYS A 242 -23.14 -18.08 27.10
N TYR A 243 -24.16 -17.33 26.69
CA TYR A 243 -24.94 -16.46 27.56
C TYR A 243 -26.42 -16.72 27.38
N THR A 244 -27.16 -16.87 28.47
CA THR A 244 -28.61 -17.15 28.46
C THR A 244 -29.34 -16.03 29.20
N TRP A 245 -30.36 -15.48 28.55
CA TRP A 245 -31.27 -14.49 29.10
C TRP A 245 -32.66 -15.09 29.30
N SER A 246 -33.12 -15.11 30.55
CA SER A 246 -34.48 -15.54 30.92
C SER A 246 -35.40 -14.33 31.05
N ILE A 247 -36.29 -14.16 30.08
CA ILE A 247 -37.23 -13.05 30.00
C ILE A 247 -38.51 -13.47 30.73
N GLN A 248 -38.71 -12.93 31.93
CA GLN A 248 -39.91 -13.20 32.72
C GLN A 248 -41.07 -12.31 32.31
N LYS A 249 -42.30 -12.80 32.53
CA LYS A 249 -43.55 -12.09 32.21
C LYS A 249 -43.58 -11.61 30.74
N PHE A 250 -43.11 -12.46 29.82
CA PHE A 250 -42.90 -12.11 28.41
C PHE A 250 -44.15 -11.53 27.75
N SER A 251 -45.34 -12.06 28.10
CA SER A 251 -46.63 -11.58 27.59
C SER A 251 -46.97 -10.13 27.97
N THR A 252 -46.30 -9.58 29.00
CA THR A 252 -46.54 -8.22 29.50
C THR A 252 -45.60 -7.17 28.91
N LEU A 253 -44.69 -7.56 28.01
CA LEU A 253 -43.76 -6.66 27.34
C LEU A 253 -44.50 -5.83 26.27
N LEU A 254 -44.56 -4.52 26.46
CA LEU A 254 -45.32 -3.58 25.63
C LEU A 254 -44.46 -2.67 24.75
N GLU A 255 -43.17 -2.53 25.04
CA GLU A 255 -42.25 -1.73 24.23
C GLU A 255 -41.86 -2.48 22.96
N ASP A 256 -41.42 -1.73 21.94
CA ASP A 256 -41.02 -2.30 20.66
C ASP A 256 -39.86 -3.31 20.81
N SER A 257 -38.90 -3.01 21.70
CA SER A 257 -37.73 -3.88 21.90
C SER A 257 -37.13 -3.79 23.29
N TYR A 258 -36.54 -4.89 23.73
CA TYR A 258 -35.87 -5.04 25.02
C TYR A 258 -34.44 -5.54 24.83
N TYR A 259 -33.55 -5.14 25.72
CA TYR A 259 -32.16 -5.57 25.75
C TYR A 259 -31.92 -6.46 26.98
N SER A 260 -31.12 -7.51 26.81
CA SER A 260 -30.56 -8.25 27.94
C SER A 260 -29.58 -7.37 28.73
N ASP A 261 -29.19 -7.83 29.92
CA ASP A 261 -27.96 -7.36 30.56
C ASP A 261 -26.76 -7.52 29.63
N VAL A 262 -25.73 -6.70 29.86
CA VAL A 262 -24.48 -6.75 29.11
C VAL A 262 -23.70 -7.99 29.52
N PHE A 263 -23.23 -8.75 28.53
CA PHE A 263 -22.33 -9.88 28.75
C PHE A 263 -21.05 -9.74 27.92
N SER A 264 -19.98 -10.38 28.36
CA SER A 264 -18.65 -10.29 27.73
C SER A 264 -18.16 -11.65 27.28
N ILE A 265 -17.89 -11.80 25.99
CA ILE A 265 -17.30 -13.02 25.40
C ILE A 265 -16.29 -12.59 24.33
N GLY A 266 -15.12 -13.23 24.32
CA GLY A 266 -14.03 -12.91 23.39
C GLY A 266 -13.50 -11.48 23.52
N GLY A 267 -13.53 -10.91 24.73
CA GLY A 267 -13.05 -9.55 24.98
C GLY A 267 -13.95 -8.43 24.46
N ARG A 268 -15.15 -8.77 23.97
CA ARG A 268 -16.16 -7.81 23.48
C ARG A 268 -17.40 -7.84 24.36
N ARG A 269 -18.09 -6.70 24.45
CA ARG A 269 -19.37 -6.59 25.15
C ARG A 269 -20.55 -6.64 24.20
N TRP A 270 -21.55 -7.39 24.60
CA TRP A 270 -22.71 -7.75 23.80
C TRP A 270 -24.01 -7.55 24.58
N ASN A 271 -25.10 -7.41 23.83
CA ASN A 271 -26.46 -7.55 24.33
C ASN A 271 -27.24 -8.45 23.36
N ILE A 272 -28.23 -9.17 23.89
CA ILE A 272 -29.30 -9.74 23.07
C ILE A 272 -30.40 -8.69 23.00
N LYS A 273 -30.86 -8.36 21.80
CA LYS A 273 -32.01 -7.50 21.56
C LYS A 273 -33.19 -8.34 21.07
N VAL A 274 -34.33 -8.24 21.76
CA VAL A 274 -35.56 -8.95 21.42
C VAL A 274 -36.66 -7.96 21.09
N TYR A 275 -37.40 -8.23 20.01
CA TYR A 275 -38.65 -7.54 19.69
C TYR A 275 -39.80 -8.51 19.94
N PRO A 276 -40.52 -8.42 21.08
CA PRO A 276 -41.58 -9.35 21.43
C PRO A 276 -42.71 -9.39 20.40
N GLY A 277 -43.06 -8.21 19.84
CA GLY A 277 -44.04 -8.07 18.76
C GLY A 277 -43.50 -8.29 17.34
N GLY A 278 -42.21 -8.58 17.20
CA GLY A 278 -41.52 -8.72 15.92
C GLY A 278 -41.10 -7.38 15.29
N SER A 279 -40.12 -7.45 14.39
CA SER A 279 -39.52 -6.34 13.65
C SER A 279 -39.54 -6.64 12.14
N ALA A 280 -39.60 -5.60 11.32
CA ALA A 280 -39.64 -5.68 9.85
C ALA A 280 -40.60 -6.78 9.34
N THR A 281 -40.09 -7.77 8.60
CA THR A 281 -40.91 -8.84 8.01
C THR A 281 -41.59 -9.74 9.05
N GLY A 282 -41.04 -9.81 10.27
CA GLY A 282 -41.60 -10.59 11.38
C GLY A 282 -42.62 -9.87 12.23
N LYS A 283 -42.84 -8.55 12.02
CA LYS A 283 -43.80 -7.77 12.79
C LYS A 283 -45.19 -8.41 12.75
N GLY A 284 -45.75 -8.69 13.92
CA GLY A 284 -47.06 -9.34 14.07
C GLY A 284 -47.10 -10.85 13.77
N LYS A 285 -45.97 -11.46 13.40
CA LYS A 285 -45.90 -12.88 12.97
C LYS A 285 -44.96 -13.71 13.83
N ALA A 286 -43.84 -13.15 14.26
CA ALA A 286 -42.76 -13.85 14.93
C ALA A 286 -42.02 -12.93 15.90
N VAL A 287 -41.41 -13.51 16.94
CA VAL A 287 -40.42 -12.77 17.76
C VAL A 287 -39.16 -12.57 16.93
N SER A 288 -38.59 -11.37 16.97
CA SER A 288 -37.28 -11.08 16.37
C SER A 288 -36.19 -11.04 17.43
N ILE A 289 -35.03 -11.61 17.12
CA ILE A 289 -33.91 -11.72 18.05
C ILE A 289 -32.61 -11.39 17.33
N PHE A 290 -31.80 -10.54 17.96
CA PHE A 290 -30.53 -10.06 17.43
C PHE A 290 -29.44 -10.10 18.50
N LEU A 291 -28.22 -10.40 18.07
CA LEU A 291 -27.01 -10.14 18.83
C LEU A 291 -26.49 -8.76 18.43
N ILE A 292 -26.31 -7.87 19.42
CA ILE A 292 -25.86 -6.50 19.18
C ILE A 292 -24.57 -6.28 19.96
N LEU A 293 -23.61 -5.58 19.36
CA LEU A 293 -22.51 -4.98 20.13
C LEU A 293 -23.07 -3.96 21.09
N ASN A 294 -22.55 -3.96 22.33
CA ASN A 294 -23.01 -3.00 23.31
C ASN A 294 -22.77 -1.56 22.81
N ALA A 295 -23.73 -0.66 23.05
CA ALA A 295 -23.64 0.73 22.58
C ALA A 295 -22.40 1.47 23.10
N ASN A 296 -21.87 1.06 24.25
CA ASN A 296 -20.66 1.65 24.83
C ASN A 296 -19.38 0.91 24.41
N GLU A 297 -19.45 -0.07 23.51
CA GLU A 297 -18.30 -0.85 23.09
C GLU A 297 -17.25 0.04 22.41
N LYS A 298 -15.98 -0.16 22.81
CA LYS A 298 -14.88 0.62 22.26
C LYS A 298 -14.48 0.02 20.92
N PHE A 299 -14.55 0.84 19.87
CA PHE A 299 -14.08 0.51 18.54
C PHE A 299 -12.97 1.47 18.13
N ARG A 300 -11.93 0.93 17.51
CA ARG A 300 -10.94 1.75 16.82
C ARG A 300 -11.53 2.27 15.51
N PRO A 301 -11.09 3.44 15.01
CA PRO A 301 -11.44 3.89 13.68
C PRO A 301 -11.17 2.78 12.65
N TYR A 302 -12.12 2.56 11.73
CA TYR A 302 -12.05 1.55 10.67
C TYR A 302 -12.03 0.08 11.13
N GLU A 303 -12.16 -0.20 12.43
CA GLU A 303 -12.24 -1.56 12.93
C GLU A 303 -13.55 -2.23 12.51
N LYS A 304 -13.42 -3.45 11.99
CA LYS A 304 -14.54 -4.38 11.75
C LYS A 304 -14.22 -5.69 12.42
N ILE A 305 -15.21 -6.29 13.06
CA ILE A 305 -15.04 -7.59 13.71
C ILE A 305 -15.92 -8.62 13.02
N TYR A 306 -15.33 -9.71 12.59
CA TYR A 306 -16.05 -10.88 12.15
C TYR A 306 -16.53 -11.66 13.37
N VAL A 307 -17.77 -12.12 13.34
CA VAL A 307 -18.37 -12.89 14.43
C VAL A 307 -19.16 -14.06 13.86
N GLY A 308 -18.78 -15.26 14.30
CA GLY A 308 -19.56 -16.48 14.19
C GLY A 308 -20.26 -16.76 15.52
N ALA A 309 -21.58 -16.94 15.50
CA ALA A 309 -22.36 -17.25 16.69
C ALA A 309 -23.63 -18.05 16.36
N LYS A 310 -24.25 -18.64 17.37
CA LYS A 310 -25.57 -19.26 17.29
C LYS A 310 -26.51 -18.56 18.25
N LEU A 311 -27.60 -18.01 17.72
CA LEU A 311 -28.73 -17.57 18.54
C LEU A 311 -29.69 -18.75 18.73
N ARG A 312 -30.29 -18.84 19.92
CA ARG A 312 -31.23 -19.89 20.28
C ARG A 312 -32.42 -19.38 21.06
N VAL A 313 -33.58 -19.98 20.81
CA VAL A 313 -34.68 -20.02 21.78
C VAL A 313 -34.67 -21.40 22.41
N LEU A 314 -34.47 -21.45 23.72
CA LEU A 314 -34.34 -22.70 24.44
C LEU A 314 -35.70 -23.35 24.68
N ASN A 315 -35.75 -24.65 24.46
CA ASN A 315 -36.90 -25.45 24.84
C ASN A 315 -36.84 -25.82 26.32
N GLN A 316 -37.95 -25.67 27.04
CA GLN A 316 -38.00 -25.87 28.49
C GLN A 316 -38.63 -27.22 28.89
N ARG A 317 -38.89 -28.10 27.91
CA ARG A 317 -39.53 -29.42 28.12
C ARG A 317 -38.71 -30.57 27.51
N ASN A 318 -37.39 -30.39 27.41
CA ASN A 318 -36.44 -31.37 26.86
C ASN A 318 -36.63 -31.70 25.36
N PHE A 319 -37.32 -30.86 24.60
CA PHE A 319 -37.29 -30.94 23.13
C PHE A 319 -36.11 -30.14 22.55
N LYS A 320 -35.96 -30.15 21.22
CA LYS A 320 -34.90 -29.43 20.52
C LYS A 320 -35.12 -27.92 20.58
N ASN A 321 -34.04 -27.19 20.83
CA ASN A 321 -34.01 -25.72 20.74
C ASN A 321 -34.23 -25.27 19.28
N ILE A 322 -34.77 -24.06 19.09
CA ILE A 322 -34.68 -23.38 17.80
C ILE A 322 -33.33 -22.65 17.77
N GLU A 323 -32.53 -22.91 16.74
CA GLU A 323 -31.18 -22.37 16.58
C GLU A 323 -31.05 -21.72 15.21
N LYS A 324 -30.39 -20.56 15.15
CA LYS A 324 -30.02 -19.90 13.90
C LYS A 324 -28.61 -19.31 13.99
N GLN A 325 -27.84 -19.42 12.91
CA GLN A 325 -26.42 -19.07 12.87
C GLN A 325 -26.19 -17.62 12.40
N ILE A 326 -25.45 -16.86 13.19
CA ILE A 326 -24.88 -15.58 12.80
C ILE A 326 -23.48 -15.83 12.26
N ASP A 327 -23.21 -15.30 11.08
CA ASP A 327 -21.90 -15.32 10.45
C ASP A 327 -21.72 -13.99 9.70
N ASN A 328 -21.28 -12.94 10.40
CA ASN A 328 -21.32 -11.57 9.88
C ASN A 328 -20.19 -10.67 10.38
N TRP A 329 -19.93 -9.61 9.62
CA TRP A 329 -19.07 -8.50 10.02
C TRP A 329 -19.86 -7.45 10.78
N TYR A 330 -19.38 -7.12 11.98
CA TYR A 330 -19.94 -6.07 12.82
C TYR A 330 -19.11 -4.79 12.66
N ASN A 331 -19.83 -3.67 12.55
CA ASN A 331 -19.28 -2.32 12.63
C ASN A 331 -19.38 -1.81 14.07
N GLY A 332 -18.52 -0.84 14.42
CA GLY A 332 -18.58 -0.19 15.72
C GLY A 332 -19.91 0.55 15.95
N PRO A 333 -20.37 0.66 17.21
CA PRO A 333 -21.50 1.51 17.54
C PRO A 333 -21.26 2.95 17.05
N GLY A 334 -22.23 3.55 16.37
CA GLY A 334 -22.13 4.92 15.85
C GLY A 334 -21.57 5.07 14.43
N TYR A 335 -21.08 3.99 13.80
CA TYR A 335 -20.62 4.01 12.39
C TYR A 335 -21.74 3.65 11.39
N GLY A 336 -23.00 3.72 11.80
CA GLY A 336 -24.18 3.39 10.99
C GLY A 336 -24.70 1.97 11.23
N ASP A 337 -25.22 1.35 10.16
CA ASP A 337 -25.77 0.00 10.20
C ASP A 337 -24.70 -1.07 10.48
N GLY A 338 -25.13 -2.22 10.99
CA GLY A 338 -24.24 -3.37 11.21
C GLY A 338 -23.60 -3.46 12.60
N SER A 339 -24.09 -2.71 13.59
CA SER A 339 -23.74 -2.93 15.01
C SER A 339 -24.44 -4.15 15.61
N GLY A 340 -25.35 -4.79 14.88
CA GLY A 340 -26.05 -5.99 15.33
C GLY A 340 -26.62 -6.82 14.19
N TRP A 341 -26.67 -8.13 14.41
CA TRP A 341 -27.13 -9.12 13.44
C TRP A 341 -28.05 -10.14 14.08
N GLY A 342 -29.01 -10.66 13.32
CA GLY A 342 -30.05 -11.52 13.84
C GLY A 342 -31.16 -11.77 12.82
N TYR A 343 -32.34 -12.12 13.32
CA TYR A 343 -33.46 -12.53 12.48
C TYR A 343 -34.74 -11.79 12.85
N ASN A 344 -35.34 -11.17 11.84
CA ASN A 344 -36.68 -10.58 11.93
C ASN A 344 -37.75 -11.65 12.26
N GLU A 345 -37.62 -12.85 11.71
CA GLU A 345 -38.54 -13.96 11.95
C GLU A 345 -37.80 -15.09 12.68
N PHE A 346 -37.55 -14.92 13.98
CA PHE A 346 -36.78 -15.92 14.73
C PHE A 346 -37.64 -17.13 15.09
N ILE A 347 -38.73 -16.92 15.83
CA ILE A 347 -39.71 -17.94 16.20
C ILE A 347 -41.14 -17.44 15.91
N PRO A 348 -41.94 -18.15 15.09
CA PRO A 348 -43.33 -17.79 14.83
C PRO A 348 -44.18 -17.75 16.10
N PHE A 349 -45.15 -16.84 16.16
CA PHE A 349 -46.05 -16.77 17.31
C PHE A 349 -46.92 -18.01 17.48
N SER A 350 -47.26 -18.71 16.39
CA SER A 350 -47.95 -19.99 16.45
C SER A 350 -47.18 -21.01 17.28
N ASP A 351 -45.87 -21.10 17.05
CA ASP A 351 -44.99 -22.06 17.72
C ASP A 351 -44.63 -21.63 19.13
N LEU A 352 -44.44 -20.32 19.35
CA LEU A 352 -44.13 -19.77 20.67
C LEU A 352 -45.32 -19.92 21.63
N LYS A 353 -46.55 -19.65 21.16
CA LYS A 353 -47.78 -19.67 21.98
C LYS A 353 -48.38 -21.07 22.13
N ASP A 354 -48.01 -22.01 21.27
CA ASP A 354 -48.40 -23.41 21.43
C ASP A 354 -47.70 -24.01 22.65
N SER A 355 -48.45 -24.12 23.74
CA SER A 355 -47.96 -24.65 25.00
C SER A 355 -47.40 -26.08 24.88
N SER A 356 -47.80 -26.87 23.88
CA SER A 356 -47.25 -28.21 23.65
C SER A 356 -45.79 -28.18 23.17
N LYS A 357 -45.38 -27.09 22.50
CA LYS A 357 -44.02 -26.91 21.97
C LYS A 357 -42.99 -26.58 23.05
N GLY A 358 -43.40 -25.94 24.15
CA GLY A 358 -42.54 -25.75 25.33
C GLY A 358 -41.47 -24.65 25.23
N PHE A 359 -41.63 -23.67 24.34
CA PHE A 359 -40.71 -22.53 24.23
C PHE A 359 -41.03 -21.39 25.20
N LEU A 360 -42.32 -21.16 25.48
CA LEU A 360 -42.81 -20.23 26.51
C LEU A 360 -43.46 -21.05 27.63
N VAL A 361 -42.81 -21.13 28.78
CA VAL A 361 -43.30 -21.89 29.94
C VAL A 361 -43.38 -20.95 31.13
N ASN A 362 -44.53 -20.95 31.84
CA ASN A 362 -44.80 -20.03 32.95
C ASN A 362 -44.54 -18.55 32.60
N ASP A 363 -44.86 -18.18 31.35
CA ASP A 363 -44.59 -16.86 30.78
C ASP A 363 -43.11 -16.42 30.82
N VAL A 364 -42.20 -17.39 30.76
CA VAL A 364 -40.75 -17.17 30.66
C VAL A 364 -40.26 -17.62 29.29
N LEU A 365 -39.60 -16.73 28.56
CA LEU A 365 -38.87 -17.03 27.33
C LEU A 365 -37.37 -17.06 27.61
N MET A 366 -36.69 -18.15 27.24
CA MET A 366 -35.24 -18.29 27.41
C MET A 366 -34.53 -18.14 26.06
N VAL A 367 -33.75 -17.07 25.93
CA VAL A 367 -32.96 -16.80 24.72
C VAL A 367 -31.49 -17.01 25.06
N GLN A 368 -30.74 -17.71 24.21
CA GLN A 368 -29.32 -17.96 24.40
C GLN A 368 -28.53 -17.53 23.17
N VAL A 369 -27.32 -17.05 23.39
CA VAL A 369 -26.28 -16.97 22.37
C VAL A 369 -25.13 -17.89 22.72
N GLU A 370 -24.54 -18.53 21.71
CA GLU A 370 -23.24 -19.19 21.77
C GLU A 370 -22.31 -18.50 20.77
N ILE A 371 -21.24 -17.88 21.23
CA ILE A 371 -20.21 -17.30 20.36
C ILE A 371 -19.23 -18.39 19.97
N GLU A 372 -19.03 -18.58 18.67
CA GLU A 372 -18.16 -19.62 18.11
C GLU A 372 -16.87 -19.04 17.54
N ALA A 373 -16.91 -17.80 17.03
CA ALA A 373 -15.75 -17.14 16.47
C ALA A 373 -15.83 -15.62 16.66
N ILE A 374 -14.72 -14.97 17.02
CA ILE A 374 -14.56 -13.51 16.99
C ILE A 374 -13.20 -13.18 16.39
N SER A 375 -13.16 -12.29 15.40
CA SER A 375 -11.90 -11.78 14.87
C SER A 375 -11.34 -10.62 15.66
N SER A 376 -10.01 -10.46 15.56
CA SER A 376 -9.28 -9.29 15.99
C SER A 376 -8.22 -8.96 14.94
N THR A 377 -8.01 -7.67 14.68
CA THR A 377 -6.95 -7.19 13.78
C THR A 377 -5.98 -6.35 14.59
N LYS A 378 -4.69 -6.71 14.54
CA LYS A 378 -3.60 -5.92 15.12
C LYS A 378 -2.90 -5.15 14.01
N TYR A 379 -2.70 -3.85 14.21
CA TYR A 379 -2.00 -2.97 13.27
C TYR A 379 -0.58 -2.71 13.79
N PHE A 380 0.41 -2.84 12.92
CA PHE A 380 1.82 -2.65 13.24
C PHE A 380 2.43 -1.57 12.33
N PRO A 381 3.01 -0.50 12.89
CA PRO A 381 3.96 0.33 12.16
C PRO A 381 5.26 -0.47 11.96
N SER A 382 5.90 -0.31 10.81
CA SER A 382 7.20 -0.90 10.47
C SER A 382 8.35 -0.35 11.29
#